data_AF-A0A850M0A7-F1
#
_entry.id   AF-A0A850M0A7-F1
#
_cell.length_a   1.000
_cell.length_b   1.000
_cell.length_c   1.000
_cell.angle_alpha   90.00
_cell.angle_beta   90.00
_cell.angle_gamma   90.00
#
_symmetry.space_group_name_H-M   'P 1'
#
loop_
_entity.id
_entity.type
_entity.pdbx_description
1 polymer ?
#
loop_
_entity_poly.entity_id
_entity_poly.type
_entity_poly.pdbx_seq_one_letter_code
_entity_poly.pdbx_strand_id
1 'polypeptide(L)'
;MNHQKIFDRGIRNISGCGLVGMINKNGVKVSGEIIKKSVTLLNDRGNGLGAGYAAYGIYPKYKDLYAFHLMYDSKKSLDETEEHLNKTCIIEHQEMIPINPKVINNSYPILKRYFLQPKLNIDESPHKTEKVEEDEQVVKIVMTVNDQIDGAYVFSSGKNMGAFKGVGFPSEIADF
;
A
#
# COMPACT_ATOMS: atom_id res chain seq x y z
N MET A 1 -30.18 17.34 -5.58
CA MET A 1 -30.63 16.24 -4.69
C MET A 1 -29.41 15.71 -3.95
N ASN A 2 -29.34 15.89 -2.63
CA ASN A 2 -28.28 15.33 -1.79
C ASN A 2 -28.46 13.82 -1.70
N HIS A 3 -27.68 13.05 -2.46
CA HIS A 3 -27.49 11.62 -2.18
C HIS A 3 -26.54 11.50 -1.00
N GLN A 4 -27.09 11.36 0.20
CA GLN A 4 -26.34 10.91 1.35
C GLN A 4 -25.83 9.50 1.01
N LYS A 5 -24.52 9.35 0.80
CA LYS A 5 -23.90 8.04 0.51
C LYS A 5 -24.09 7.14 1.73
N ILE A 6 -25.01 6.19 1.62
CA ILE A 6 -25.26 5.20 2.67
C ILE A 6 -24.23 4.08 2.47
N PHE A 7 -23.24 4.02 3.36
CA PHE A 7 -22.36 2.86 3.48
C PHE A 7 -23.12 1.77 4.23
N ASP A 8 -23.32 0.60 3.61
CA ASP A 8 -24.01 -0.53 4.24
C ASP A 8 -23.09 -1.20 5.27
N ARG A 9 -23.17 -0.72 6.52
CA ARG A 9 -22.39 -1.24 7.66
C ARG A 9 -23.17 -2.25 8.52
N GLY A 10 -24.44 -2.55 8.18
CA GLY A 10 -25.40 -3.15 9.11
C GLY A 10 -25.86 -4.57 8.77
N ILE A 11 -25.79 -4.99 7.51
CA ILE A 11 -26.13 -6.35 7.08
C ILE A 11 -24.99 -6.80 6.17
N ARG A 12 -24.44 -8.00 6.39
CA ARG A 12 -23.38 -8.57 5.54
C ARG A 12 -23.98 -8.94 4.19
N ASN A 13 -24.32 -7.95 3.39
CA ASN A 13 -24.72 -8.12 2.02
C ASN A 13 -23.49 -8.65 1.29
N ILE A 14 -23.59 -9.82 0.67
CA ILE A 14 -22.52 -10.39 -0.16
C ILE A 14 -22.49 -9.64 -1.51
N SER A 15 -22.65 -8.31 -1.46
CA SER A 15 -22.39 -7.37 -2.55
C SER A 15 -21.01 -7.68 -3.11
N GLY A 16 -20.97 -8.09 -4.37
CA GLY A 16 -19.82 -8.75 -4.96
C GLY A 16 -18.57 -7.88 -4.99
N CYS A 17 -17.42 -8.42 -4.60
CA CYS A 17 -16.16 -7.76 -4.92
C CYS A 17 -15.99 -7.67 -6.45
N GLY A 18 -15.31 -6.62 -6.90
CA GLY A 18 -14.88 -6.43 -8.28
C GLY A 18 -13.36 -6.41 -8.35
N LEU A 19 -12.79 -7.09 -9.34
CA LEU A 19 -11.35 -7.10 -9.61
C LEU A 19 -11.15 -6.87 -11.11
N VAL A 20 -10.19 -6.01 -11.44
CA VAL A 20 -9.68 -5.86 -12.80
C VAL A 20 -8.16 -5.91 -12.75
N GLY A 21 -7.55 -6.58 -13.72
CA GLY A 21 -6.11 -6.60 -13.91
C GLY A 21 -5.77 -6.28 -15.37
N MET A 22 -4.65 -5.59 -15.57
CA MET A 22 -4.14 -5.29 -16.91
C MET A 22 -2.61 -5.40 -16.89
N ILE A 23 -2.05 -6.06 -17.90
CA ILE A 23 -0.60 -6.18 -18.10
C ILE A 23 -0.29 -5.80 -19.55
N ASN A 24 0.66 -4.89 -19.74
CA ASN A 24 1.20 -4.61 -21.06
C ASN A 24 2.31 -5.61 -21.41
N LYS A 25 2.04 -6.50 -22.37
CA LYS A 25 2.98 -7.55 -22.80
C LYS A 25 4.29 -7.02 -23.42
N ASN A 26 4.30 -5.76 -23.88
CA ASN A 26 5.50 -5.12 -24.40
C ASN A 26 6.40 -4.53 -23.29
N GLY A 27 6.00 -4.66 -22.01
CA GLY A 27 6.77 -4.16 -20.87
C GLY A 27 6.84 -2.63 -20.75
N VAL A 28 6.02 -1.90 -21.51
CA VAL A 28 5.96 -0.43 -21.46
C VAL A 28 4.89 0.05 -20.49
N LYS A 29 5.17 1.17 -19.82
CA LYS A 29 4.23 1.80 -18.88
C LYS A 29 2.97 2.25 -19.61
N VAL A 30 1.84 2.11 -18.93
CA VAL A 30 0.52 2.53 -19.39
C VAL A 30 -0.10 3.47 -18.36
N SER A 31 -0.98 4.35 -18.82
CA SER A 31 -1.66 5.28 -17.91
C SER A 31 -2.57 4.54 -16.93
N GLY A 32 -2.52 4.93 -15.66
CA GLY A 32 -3.43 4.44 -14.61
C GLY A 32 -4.91 4.78 -14.88
N GLU A 33 -5.19 5.74 -15.75
CA GLU A 33 -6.56 6.09 -16.16
C GLU A 33 -7.33 4.90 -16.74
N ILE A 34 -6.65 3.96 -17.40
CA ILE A 34 -7.29 2.78 -17.98
C ILE A 34 -7.83 1.88 -16.88
N ILE A 35 -7.03 1.60 -15.84
CA ILE A 35 -7.47 0.72 -14.75
C ILE A 35 -8.53 1.40 -13.88
N LYS A 36 -8.39 2.71 -13.62
CA LYS A 36 -9.40 3.55 -12.94
C LYS A 36 -10.77 3.44 -13.63
N LYS A 37 -10.82 3.68 -14.94
CA LYS A 37 -12.06 3.58 -15.73
C LYS A 37 -12.65 2.18 -15.67
N SER A 38 -11.80 1.17 -15.80
CA SER A 38 -12.24 -0.23 -15.85
C SER A 38 -12.85 -0.69 -14.51
N VAL A 39 -12.20 -0.40 -13.38
CA VAL A 39 -12.69 -0.84 -12.06
C VAL A 39 -13.94 -0.06 -11.64
N THR A 40 -14.10 1.20 -12.07
CA THR A 40 -15.28 2.03 -11.77
C THR A 40 -16.57 1.46 -12.38
N LEU A 41 -16.47 0.69 -13.48
CA LEU A 41 -17.61 -0.03 -14.05
C LEU A 41 -18.15 -1.14 -13.12
N LEU A 42 -17.40 -1.51 -12.08
CA LEU A 42 -17.79 -2.52 -11.10
C LEU A 42 -18.40 -1.91 -9.83
N ASN A 43 -18.70 -0.60 -9.82
CA ASN A 43 -19.24 0.10 -8.66
C ASN A 43 -20.51 -0.54 -8.10
N ASP A 44 -21.42 -1.01 -8.97
CA ASP A 44 -22.69 -1.65 -8.57
C ASP A 44 -22.50 -2.96 -7.80
N ARG A 45 -21.30 -3.55 -7.88
CA ARG A 45 -20.96 -4.75 -7.10
C ARG A 45 -20.44 -4.37 -5.71
N GLY A 46 -19.81 -3.20 -5.56
CA GLY A 46 -19.21 -2.74 -4.32
C GLY A 46 -20.18 -2.05 -3.36
N ASN A 47 -19.77 -1.95 -2.10
CA ASN A 47 -20.53 -1.29 -1.02
C ASN A 47 -19.78 -0.08 -0.40
N GLY A 48 -18.68 0.34 -1.03
CA GLY A 48 -17.87 1.48 -0.59
C GLY A 48 -17.05 1.25 0.68
N LEU A 49 -17.01 0.03 1.23
CA LEU A 49 -16.20 -0.28 2.43
C LEU A 49 -14.70 -0.34 2.15
N GLY A 50 -14.31 -0.45 0.88
CA GLY A 50 -12.92 -0.38 0.48
C GLY A 50 -12.71 -0.51 -1.02
N ALA A 51 -11.69 0.17 -1.51
CA ALA A 51 -11.13 -0.03 -2.84
C ALA A 51 -9.62 0.13 -2.81
N GLY A 52 -8.96 -0.32 -3.87
CA GLY A 52 -7.53 -0.14 -4.01
C GLY A 52 -6.98 -0.47 -5.38
N TYR A 53 -5.76 -0.03 -5.60
CA TYR A 53 -4.99 -0.16 -6.82
C TYR A 53 -3.61 -0.69 -6.47
N ALA A 54 -3.10 -1.62 -7.25
CA ALA A 54 -1.70 -2.02 -7.21
C ALA A 54 -1.09 -1.74 -8.58
N ALA A 55 0.09 -1.14 -8.60
CA ALA A 55 0.80 -0.83 -9.84
C ALA A 55 2.27 -1.22 -9.74
N TYR A 56 2.77 -1.83 -10.81
CA TYR A 56 4.15 -2.26 -10.98
C TYR A 56 4.86 -1.34 -11.98
N GLY A 57 6.17 -1.12 -11.78
CA GLY A 57 6.99 -0.25 -12.64
C GLY A 57 6.85 1.24 -12.32
N ILE A 58 6.23 1.60 -11.19
CA ILE A 58 5.91 3.00 -10.83
C ILE A 58 7.04 3.72 -10.09
N TYR A 59 8.08 3.01 -9.67
CA TYR A 59 9.24 3.57 -8.95
C TYR A 59 10.56 3.32 -9.69
N PRO A 60 10.71 3.80 -10.93
CA PRO A 60 11.89 3.49 -11.76
C PRO A 60 13.22 3.96 -11.14
N LYS A 61 13.19 5.06 -10.35
CA LYS A 61 14.37 5.58 -9.64
C LYS A 61 14.84 4.66 -8.52
N TYR A 62 13.91 3.93 -7.89
CA TYR A 62 14.14 3.10 -6.71
C TYR A 62 13.79 1.62 -7.01
N LYS A 63 13.99 1.19 -8.26
CA LYS A 63 13.49 -0.10 -8.77
C LYS A 63 14.03 -1.32 -8.02
N ASP A 64 15.24 -1.21 -7.47
CA ASP A 64 15.96 -2.29 -6.80
C ASP A 64 15.75 -2.26 -5.27
N LEU A 65 15.04 -1.25 -4.76
CA LEU A 65 14.66 -1.09 -3.35
C LEU A 65 13.23 -1.59 -3.12
N TYR A 66 12.96 -2.03 -1.89
CA TYR A 66 11.59 -2.29 -1.46
C TYR A 66 10.89 -0.95 -1.21
N ALA A 67 9.67 -0.81 -1.74
CA ALA A 67 8.79 0.30 -1.49
C ALA A 67 7.76 -0.10 -0.43
N PHE A 68 8.02 0.32 0.80
CA PHE A 68 7.11 0.11 1.92
C PHE A 68 6.10 1.25 1.93
N HIS A 69 4.80 0.93 1.85
CA HIS A 69 3.73 1.92 2.07
C HIS A 69 3.07 1.62 3.41
N LEU A 70 3.03 2.64 4.28
CA LEU A 70 2.51 2.53 5.64
C LEU A 70 1.38 3.53 5.91
N MET A 71 0.42 3.06 6.68
CA MET A 71 -0.63 3.87 7.32
C MET A 71 -0.30 4.02 8.79
N TYR A 72 -0.47 5.22 9.33
CA TYR A 72 -0.36 5.47 10.76
C TYR A 72 -1.58 6.22 11.29
N ASP A 73 -2.08 5.76 12.44
CA ASP A 73 -3.19 6.42 13.15
C ASP A 73 -2.74 7.66 13.92
N SER A 74 -1.45 7.76 14.26
CA SER A 74 -0.92 8.85 15.08
C SER A 74 0.55 9.18 14.77
N LYS A 75 1.02 10.32 15.27
CA LYS A 75 2.44 10.67 15.22
C LYS A 75 3.31 9.68 16.02
N LYS A 76 2.77 9.18 17.14
CA LYS A 76 3.45 8.22 18.01
C LYS A 76 3.75 6.91 17.27
N SER A 77 2.75 6.32 16.59
CA SER A 77 2.94 5.08 15.85
C SER A 77 3.90 5.24 14.66
N LEU A 78 3.93 6.44 14.05
CA LEU A 78 4.95 6.79 13.06
C LEU A 78 6.36 6.79 13.67
N ASP A 79 6.56 7.46 14.81
CA ASP A 79 7.88 7.55 15.45
C ASP A 79 8.43 6.19 15.88
N GLU A 80 7.58 5.37 16.52
CA GLU A 80 7.95 4.02 16.95
C GLU A 80 8.31 3.13 15.76
N THR A 81 7.57 3.26 14.65
CA THR A 81 7.87 2.53 13.42
C THR A 81 9.17 3.00 12.78
N GLU A 82 9.46 4.30 12.77
CA GLU A 82 10.72 4.81 12.24
C GLU A 82 11.91 4.36 13.08
N GLU A 83 11.77 4.29 14.40
CA GLU A 83 12.80 3.72 15.26
C GLU A 83 13.07 2.24 14.90
N HIS A 84 12.01 1.45 14.70
CA HIS A 84 12.13 0.06 14.27
C HIS A 84 12.79 -0.07 12.89
N LEU A 85 12.31 0.67 11.89
CA LEU A 85 12.84 0.61 10.52
C LEU A 85 14.30 1.07 10.45
N ASN A 86 14.71 2.09 11.21
CA ASN A 86 16.11 2.52 11.26
C ASN A 86 17.04 1.44 11.85
N LYS A 87 16.51 0.64 12.78
CA LYS A 87 17.25 -0.50 13.36
C LYS A 87 17.37 -1.65 12.36
N THR A 88 16.31 -1.98 11.64
CA THR A 88 16.22 -3.19 10.80
C THR A 88 16.51 -2.97 9.31
N CYS A 89 16.51 -1.73 8.83
CA CYS A 89 16.63 -1.40 7.40
C CYS A 89 17.67 -0.31 7.15
N ILE A 90 18.14 -0.26 5.90
CA ILE A 90 18.84 0.89 5.32
C ILE A 90 17.81 1.66 4.49
N ILE A 91 17.44 2.86 4.93
CA ILE A 91 16.43 3.70 4.27
C ILE A 91 17.14 4.69 3.34
N GLU A 92 16.97 4.52 2.03
CA GLU A 92 17.56 5.39 1.00
C GLU A 92 16.73 6.67 0.81
N HIS A 93 15.39 6.53 0.87
CA HIS A 93 14.48 7.65 0.70
C HIS A 93 13.17 7.41 1.44
N GLN A 94 12.53 8.49 1.87
CA GLN A 94 11.21 8.46 2.46
C GLN A 94 10.46 9.75 2.17
N GLU A 95 9.15 9.65 2.02
CA GLU A 95 8.28 10.79 1.75
C GLU A 95 6.84 10.47 2.13
N MET A 96 6.06 11.52 2.41
CA MET A 96 4.61 11.40 2.50
C MET A 96 4.07 10.93 1.14
N ILE A 97 3.12 9.98 1.15
CA ILE A 97 2.40 9.64 -0.07
C ILE A 97 1.54 10.85 -0.43
N PRO A 98 1.68 11.42 -1.65
CA PRO A 98 0.86 12.55 -2.07
C PRO A 98 -0.61 12.16 -2.05
N ILE A 99 -1.45 13.05 -1.50
CA ILE A 99 -2.90 12.87 -1.43
C ILE A 99 -3.64 14.13 -1.87
N ASN A 100 -4.88 13.95 -2.32
CA ASN A 100 -5.87 14.99 -2.51
C ASN A 100 -6.94 14.92 -1.41
N PRO A 101 -6.81 15.72 -0.33
CA PRO A 101 -7.70 15.63 0.83
C PRO A 101 -9.14 16.05 0.54
N LYS A 102 -9.43 16.64 -0.63
CA LYS A 102 -10.78 17.07 -1.01
C LYS A 102 -11.69 15.92 -1.45
N VAL A 103 -11.12 14.72 -1.69
CA VAL A 103 -11.84 13.58 -2.26
C VAL A 103 -12.49 12.70 -1.20
N ILE A 104 -11.88 12.59 -0.02
CA ILE A 104 -12.38 11.77 1.09
C ILE A 104 -12.57 12.65 2.33
N ASN A 105 -13.68 12.47 3.05
CA ASN A 105 -14.00 13.25 4.24
C ASN A 105 -12.95 13.06 5.35
N ASN A 106 -12.11 14.06 5.60
CA ASN A 106 -11.27 14.43 6.78
C ASN A 106 -10.77 13.35 7.78
N SER A 107 -10.87 12.07 7.50
CA SER A 107 -10.43 10.97 8.37
C SER A 107 -9.73 9.94 7.49
N TYR A 108 -8.45 10.21 7.24
CA TYR A 108 -7.53 9.28 6.61
C TYR A 108 -6.26 9.19 7.47
N PRO A 109 -5.60 8.02 7.51
CA PRO A 109 -4.37 7.86 8.27
C PRO A 109 -3.23 8.69 7.67
N ILE A 110 -2.16 8.88 8.43
CA ILE A 110 -0.90 9.40 7.90
C ILE A 110 -0.36 8.36 6.92
N LEU A 111 -0.19 8.75 5.66
CA LEU A 111 0.30 7.87 4.59
C LEU A 111 1.75 8.22 4.25
N LYS A 112 2.66 7.29 4.46
CA LYS A 112 4.08 7.49 4.19
C LYS A 112 4.65 6.31 3.45
N ARG A 113 5.64 6.56 2.59
CA ARG A 113 6.39 5.52 1.90
C ARG A 113 7.88 5.62 2.14
N TYR A 114 8.51 4.46 2.17
CA TYR A 114 9.93 4.29 2.41
C TYR A 114 10.52 3.42 1.29
N PHE A 115 11.65 3.85 0.75
CA PHE A 115 12.45 3.09 -0.20
C PHE A 115 13.67 2.58 0.55
N LEU A 116 13.74 1.28 0.76
CA LEU A 116 14.67 0.67 1.71
C LEU A 116 15.19 -0.69 1.27
N GLN A 117 16.26 -1.13 1.94
CA GLN A 117 16.75 -2.51 1.94
C GLN A 117 16.73 -3.04 3.37
N PRO A 118 16.31 -4.31 3.60
CA PRO A 118 16.46 -4.94 4.91
C PRO A 118 17.96 -5.11 5.22
N LYS A 119 18.35 -4.93 6.48
CA LYS A 119 19.69 -5.35 6.94
C LYS A 119 19.71 -6.87 7.03
N LEU A 120 20.71 -7.49 6.43
CA LEU A 120 20.85 -8.95 6.37
C LEU A 120 21.82 -9.43 7.45
N ASN A 121 21.48 -10.55 8.10
CA ASN A 121 22.39 -11.29 8.98
C ASN A 121 22.99 -12.46 8.19
N ILE A 122 23.93 -12.16 7.29
CA ILE A 122 24.49 -13.14 6.34
C ILE A 122 25.22 -14.28 7.07
N ASP A 123 25.78 -14.03 8.25
CA ASP A 123 26.54 -15.00 9.03
C ASP A 123 25.67 -16.11 9.66
N GLU A 124 24.36 -15.88 9.81
CA GLU A 124 23.44 -16.83 10.47
C GLU A 124 22.81 -17.85 9.50
N SER A 125 22.95 -17.63 8.19
CA SER A 125 22.27 -18.42 7.14
C SER A 125 23.17 -18.78 5.94
N PRO A 126 24.33 -19.45 6.14
CA PRO A 126 25.32 -19.70 5.08
C PRO A 126 24.83 -20.55 3.89
N HIS A 127 23.66 -21.19 4.01
CA HIS A 127 23.05 -22.01 2.97
C HIS A 127 21.95 -21.32 2.16
N LYS A 128 21.59 -20.07 2.49
CA LYS A 128 20.55 -19.32 1.78
C LYS A 128 21.17 -18.36 0.77
N THR A 129 20.49 -18.19 -0.37
CA THR A 129 20.81 -17.09 -1.29
C THR A 129 20.43 -15.76 -0.66
N GLU A 130 21.18 -14.69 -0.95
CA GLU A 130 20.90 -13.33 -0.49
C GLU A 130 19.44 -12.91 -0.70
N LYS A 131 18.86 -13.21 -1.87
CA LYS A 131 17.46 -12.90 -2.17
C LYS A 131 16.46 -13.57 -1.20
N VAL A 132 16.70 -14.83 -0.84
CA VAL A 132 15.81 -15.56 0.08
C VAL A 132 15.90 -14.94 1.47
N GLU A 133 17.11 -14.58 1.90
CA GLU A 133 17.31 -13.88 3.16
C GLU A 133 16.64 -12.49 3.14
N GLU A 134 16.76 -11.73 2.04
CA GLU A 134 16.04 -10.46 1.87
C GLU A 134 14.52 -10.61 2.01
N ASP A 135 13.93 -11.57 1.28
CA ASP A 135 12.48 -11.80 1.29
C ASP A 135 11.99 -12.19 2.69
N GLU A 136 12.72 -13.07 3.39
CA GLU A 136 12.41 -13.46 4.76
C GLU A 136 12.52 -12.30 5.75
N GLN A 137 13.57 -11.48 5.65
CA GLN A 137 13.72 -10.30 6.51
C GLN A 137 12.60 -9.28 6.25
N VAL A 138 12.22 -9.05 4.99
CA VAL A 138 11.09 -8.18 4.65
C VAL A 138 9.80 -8.70 5.29
N VAL A 139 9.49 -10.00 5.16
CA VAL A 139 8.30 -10.59 5.78
C VAL A 139 8.34 -10.39 7.30
N LYS A 140 9.49 -10.65 7.95
CA LYS A 140 9.65 -10.46 9.39
C LYS A 140 9.40 -9.01 9.81
N ILE A 141 9.97 -8.03 9.10
CA ILE A 141 9.77 -6.60 9.39
C ILE A 141 8.29 -6.23 9.23
N VAL A 142 7.66 -6.64 8.12
CA VAL A 142 6.24 -6.36 7.84
C VAL A 142 5.35 -6.93 8.93
N MET A 143 5.57 -8.18 9.33
CA MET A 143 4.80 -8.81 10.41
C MET A 143 5.04 -8.12 11.76
N THR A 144 6.29 -7.75 12.06
CA THR A 144 6.62 -7.06 13.33
C THR A 144 5.92 -5.71 13.41
N VAL A 145 5.95 -4.90 12.35
CA VAL A 145 5.26 -3.60 12.35
C VAL A 145 3.75 -3.80 12.52
N ASN A 146 3.14 -4.72 11.75
CA ASN A 146 1.69 -4.90 11.73
C ASN A 146 1.12 -5.55 13.01
N ASP A 147 1.92 -6.33 13.73
CA ASP A 147 1.51 -7.08 14.92
C ASP A 147 1.89 -6.37 16.22
N GLN A 148 3.04 -5.66 16.25
CA GLN A 148 3.62 -5.16 17.50
C GLN A 148 3.64 -3.63 17.64
N ILE A 149 3.33 -2.87 16.59
CA ILE A 149 3.30 -1.41 16.65
C ILE A 149 1.86 -0.94 16.45
N ASP A 150 1.19 -0.64 17.56
CA ASP A 150 -0.21 -0.20 17.57
C ASP A 150 -0.43 1.04 16.69
N GLY A 151 -1.38 0.95 15.76
CA GLY A 151 -1.71 2.04 14.84
C GLY A 151 -0.68 2.26 13.74
N ALA A 152 0.12 1.24 13.38
CA ALA A 152 0.97 1.21 12.20
C ALA A 152 0.65 -0.01 11.32
N TYR A 153 0.49 0.20 10.01
CA TYR A 153 0.17 -0.88 9.08
C TYR A 153 0.94 -0.74 7.76
N VAL A 154 1.84 -1.68 7.49
CA VAL A 154 2.42 -1.91 6.17
C VAL A 154 1.38 -2.56 5.27
N PHE A 155 1.04 -1.87 4.18
CA PHE A 155 0.07 -2.35 3.20
C PHE A 155 0.63 -2.61 1.80
N SER A 156 1.88 -2.27 1.59
CA SER A 156 2.66 -2.57 0.38
C SER A 156 4.12 -2.71 0.79
N SER A 157 4.85 -3.67 0.24
CA SER A 157 6.25 -3.94 0.60
C SER A 157 7.06 -4.55 -0.55
N GLY A 158 6.66 -4.32 -1.81
CA GLY A 158 7.32 -4.91 -2.98
C GLY A 158 8.39 -4.01 -3.61
N LYS A 159 9.27 -4.59 -4.44
CA LYS A 159 10.22 -3.81 -5.27
C LYS A 159 9.52 -3.24 -6.49
N ASN A 160 9.84 -1.98 -6.83
CA ASN A 160 9.30 -1.26 -8.00
C ASN A 160 7.77 -1.33 -8.13
N MET A 161 7.04 -1.39 -7.02
CA MET A 161 5.58 -1.51 -7.01
C MET A 161 5.00 -0.83 -5.78
N GLY A 162 3.73 -0.45 -5.86
CA GLY A 162 3.00 0.13 -4.75
C GLY A 162 1.53 -0.27 -4.80
N ALA A 163 0.95 -0.52 -3.64
CA ALA A 163 -0.50 -0.55 -3.46
C ALA A 163 -0.99 0.80 -2.91
N PHE A 164 -2.20 1.19 -3.29
CA PHE A 164 -2.93 2.38 -2.84
C PHE A 164 -4.32 1.89 -2.46
N LYS A 165 -4.73 2.04 -1.20
CA LYS A 165 -6.00 1.49 -0.71
C LYS A 165 -6.62 2.40 0.35
N GLY A 166 -7.94 2.37 0.46
CA GLY A 166 -8.67 3.15 1.46
C GLY A 166 -10.14 2.81 1.48
N VAL A 167 -10.88 3.46 2.37
CA VAL A 167 -12.34 3.36 2.48
C VAL A 167 -12.98 4.32 1.49
N GLY A 168 -13.77 3.79 0.56
CA GLY A 168 -14.38 4.54 -0.51
C GLY A 168 -14.63 3.69 -1.75
N PHE A 169 -15.30 4.26 -2.74
CA PHE A 169 -15.47 3.66 -4.05
C PHE A 169 -14.17 3.76 -4.88
N PRO A 170 -13.98 2.88 -5.87
CA PRO A 170 -12.78 2.89 -6.71
C PRO A 170 -12.40 4.25 -7.30
N SER A 171 -13.37 5.03 -7.80
CA SER A 171 -13.08 6.36 -8.36
C SER A 171 -12.56 7.34 -7.30
N GLU A 172 -13.08 7.26 -6.07
CA GLU A 172 -12.63 8.11 -4.95
C GLU A 172 -11.22 7.75 -4.54
N ILE A 173 -10.91 6.44 -4.42
CA ILE A 173 -9.55 6.00 -4.06
C ILE A 173 -8.53 6.29 -5.18
N ALA A 174 -8.96 6.40 -6.43
CA ALA A 174 -8.06 6.81 -7.52
C ALA A 174 -7.75 8.31 -7.53
N ASP A 175 -8.69 9.13 -7.05
CA ASP A 175 -8.56 10.58 -7.03
C ASP A 175 -7.99 11.12 -5.70
N PHE A 176 -8.00 10.29 -4.65
CA PHE A 176 -7.37 10.53 -3.36
C PHE A 176 -5.85 10.38 -3.42
#